data_AF-A0A9P8F8R0-F1
#
_entry.id   AF-A0A9P8F8R0-F1
#
_cell.length_a   1.000
_cell.length_b   1.000
_cell.length_c   1.000
_cell.angle_alpha   90.00
_cell.angle_beta   90.00
_cell.angle_gamma   90.00
#
_symmetry.space_group_name_H-M   'P 1'
#
loop_
_entity.id
_entity.type
_entity.pdbx_description
1 polymer ?
#
loop_
_entity_poly.entity_id
_entity_poly.type
_entity_poly.pdbx_seq_one_letter_code
_entity_poly.pdbx_strand_id
1 'polypeptide(L)'
;RAGRVTALGSPDRKGSVSIVGAVSPPGGDFSDPVTSSTLGIVQVFWGLDKKLAQRKHFPSINTSLSYSKYTTSLEKFYQENNPEFPRLRDRIKELLTTSEDLEQVVQLVGKSALGDGDKITLDVATLLKEDFLQQNGYSDYDQFCPLWKTFWMMKNMMSFHDEAQKAISQGHAWSKVREATGEIQSELRSMKFELPDEGEEKVVKKYEDLLQKMNEKFASVMDE
;
A
#
# COMPACT_ATOMS: atom_id res chain seq x y z
N ARG A 1 17.13 -18.17 17.13
CA ARG A 1 18.11 -17.37 17.91
C ARG A 1 17.81 -15.86 17.90
N ALA A 2 16.95 -15.37 17.00
CA ALA A 2 16.32 -14.05 17.11
C ALA A 2 15.18 -14.06 18.14
N GLY A 3 14.80 -12.88 18.63
CA GLY A 3 13.68 -12.69 19.54
C GLY A 3 13.87 -11.49 20.47
N ARG A 4 12.76 -11.06 21.09
CA ARG A 4 12.76 -10.11 22.21
C ARG A 4 12.95 -10.88 23.51
N VAL A 5 13.89 -10.46 24.35
CA VAL A 5 14.27 -11.14 25.59
C VAL A 5 14.54 -10.15 26.72
N THR A 6 14.44 -10.64 27.95
CA THR A 6 15.03 -9.98 29.12
C THR A 6 16.44 -10.55 29.32
N ALA A 7 17.44 -9.67 29.35
CA ALA A 7 18.84 -10.05 29.51
C ALA A 7 19.14 -10.44 30.97
N LEU A 8 20.09 -11.34 31.16
CA LEU A 8 20.54 -11.77 32.48
C LEU A 8 21.33 -10.67 33.20
N GLY A 9 21.33 -10.72 34.53
CA GLY A 9 22.06 -9.81 35.41
C GLY A 9 21.23 -8.63 35.91
N SER A 10 21.85 -7.79 36.75
CA SER A 10 21.29 -6.52 37.21
C SER A 10 22.00 -5.36 36.51
N PRO A 11 21.28 -4.29 36.09
CA PRO A 11 19.83 -4.07 36.23
C PRO A 11 19.00 -4.91 35.24
N ASP A 12 17.68 -4.92 35.43
CA ASP A 12 16.73 -5.52 34.47
C ASP A 12 16.84 -4.80 33.13
N ARG A 13 17.22 -5.55 32.08
CA ARG A 13 17.49 -5.01 30.74
C ARG A 13 16.67 -5.79 29.72
N LYS A 14 15.87 -5.07 28.93
CA LYS A 14 15.13 -5.66 27.81
C LYS A 14 15.93 -5.44 26.53
N GLY A 15 16.05 -6.48 25.71
CA GLY A 15 16.76 -6.44 24.44
C GLY A 15 16.03 -7.21 23.35
N SER A 16 16.46 -7.05 22.11
CA SER A 16 15.93 -7.79 20.98
C SER A 16 16.99 -8.03 19.92
N VAL A 17 16.89 -9.17 19.25
CA VAL A 17 17.66 -9.48 18.05
C VAL A 17 16.68 -9.78 16.92
N SER A 18 16.77 -9.02 15.83
CA SER A 18 16.04 -9.27 14.58
C SER A 18 17.00 -9.86 13.55
N ILE A 19 16.60 -10.95 12.88
CA ILE A 19 17.39 -11.56 11.81
C ILE A 19 16.69 -11.25 10.48
N VAL A 20 17.44 -10.68 9.54
CA VAL A 20 17.04 -10.48 8.15
C VAL A 20 18.05 -11.22 7.29
N GLY A 21 17.60 -12.28 6.61
CA GLY A 21 18.43 -13.10 5.74
C GLY A 21 18.01 -12.91 4.28
N ALA A 22 18.98 -12.72 3.39
CA ALA A 22 18.76 -12.75 1.95
C ALA A 22 19.05 -14.14 1.40
N VAL A 23 18.15 -14.67 0.59
CA VAL A 23 18.32 -15.96 -0.10
C VAL A 23 18.28 -15.70 -1.60
N SER A 24 19.25 -16.26 -2.34
CA SER A 24 19.38 -16.10 -3.78
C SER A 24 19.18 -17.45 -4.48
N PRO A 25 17.92 -17.84 -4.76
CA PRO A 25 17.63 -19.09 -5.45
C PRO A 25 18.16 -19.07 -6.89
N PRO A 26 18.64 -20.21 -7.42
CA PRO A 26 19.02 -20.31 -8.81
C PRO A 26 17.81 -20.02 -9.71
N GLY A 27 17.91 -19.00 -10.56
CA GLY A 27 16.85 -18.64 -11.50
C GLY A 27 15.56 -18.06 -10.88
N GLY A 28 15.53 -17.79 -9.57
CA GLY A 28 14.29 -17.40 -8.89
C GLY A 28 13.39 -18.58 -8.50
N ASP A 29 13.93 -19.80 -8.52
CA ASP A 29 13.17 -21.01 -8.23
C ASP A 29 12.94 -21.19 -6.72
N PHE A 30 11.68 -21.08 -6.28
CA PHE A 30 11.29 -21.27 -4.89
C PHE A 30 11.29 -22.74 -4.45
N SER A 31 11.36 -23.69 -5.38
CA SER A 31 11.46 -25.11 -5.06
C SER A 31 12.87 -25.55 -4.64
N ASP A 32 13.86 -24.66 -4.76
CA ASP A 32 15.21 -24.90 -4.29
C ASP A 32 15.22 -25.30 -2.79
N PRO A 33 16.02 -26.30 -2.37
CA PRO A 33 16.05 -26.78 -0.99
C PRO A 33 16.36 -25.69 0.05
N VAL A 34 17.19 -24.70 -0.28
CA VAL A 34 17.54 -23.61 0.64
C VAL A 34 16.33 -22.70 0.83
N THR A 35 15.65 -22.37 -0.25
CA THR A 35 14.45 -21.52 -0.22
C THR A 35 13.32 -22.20 0.53
N SER A 36 13.03 -23.47 0.21
CA SER A 36 12.00 -24.26 0.88
C SER A 36 12.26 -24.40 2.38
N SER A 37 13.51 -24.69 2.77
CA SER A 37 13.90 -24.78 4.18
C SER A 37 13.78 -23.44 4.91
N THR A 38 14.14 -22.34 4.24
CA THR A 38 14.03 -20.99 4.81
C THR A 38 12.57 -20.63 5.06
N LEU A 39 11.70 -20.83 4.07
CA LEU A 39 10.25 -20.56 4.17
C LEU A 39 9.57 -21.38 5.27
N GLY A 40 10.07 -22.59 5.56
CA GLY A 40 9.59 -23.41 6.68
C GLY A 40 9.88 -22.83 8.07
N ILE A 41 10.91 -21.99 8.21
CA ILE A 41 11.39 -21.47 9.50
C ILE A 41 10.95 -20.02 9.72
N VAL A 42 11.06 -19.18 8.69
CA VAL A 42 10.80 -17.74 8.83
C VAL A 42 9.32 -17.45 9.04
N GLN A 43 9.04 -16.37 9.76
CA GLN A 43 7.68 -15.92 10.03
C GLN A 43 7.24 -14.81 9.07
N VAL A 44 8.19 -14.17 8.39
CA VAL A 44 7.97 -13.11 7.41
C VAL A 44 8.78 -13.44 6.18
N PHE A 45 8.16 -13.26 5.02
CA PHE A 45 8.78 -13.46 3.72
C PHE A 45 8.44 -12.29 2.80
N TRP A 46 9.47 -11.64 2.27
CA TRP A 46 9.37 -10.62 1.24
C TRP A 46 9.91 -11.19 -0.07
N GLY A 47 9.01 -11.64 -0.94
CA GLY A 47 9.37 -12.18 -2.24
C GLY A 47 9.67 -11.06 -3.22
N LEU A 48 10.88 -11.05 -3.78
CA LEU A 48 11.24 -10.10 -4.83
C LEU A 48 10.87 -10.65 -6.21
N ASP A 49 10.24 -9.83 -7.04
CA ASP A 49 9.82 -10.18 -8.39
C ASP A 49 10.74 -9.59 -9.46
N LYS A 50 11.29 -10.47 -10.30
CA LYS A 50 12.13 -10.07 -11.44
C LYS A 50 11.36 -9.22 -12.47
N LYS A 51 10.07 -9.48 -12.69
CA LYS A 51 9.24 -8.72 -13.64
C LYS A 51 9.00 -7.28 -13.16
N LEU A 52 8.89 -7.06 -11.85
CA LEU A 52 8.79 -5.71 -11.29
C LEU A 52 10.12 -4.98 -11.45
N ALA A 53 11.24 -5.63 -11.13
CA ALA A 53 12.57 -5.04 -11.28
C ALA A 53 12.91 -4.67 -12.74
N GLN A 54 12.56 -5.54 -13.70
CA GLN A 54 12.74 -5.28 -15.14
C GLN A 54 11.93 -4.07 -15.63
N ARG A 55 10.77 -3.81 -15.02
CA ARG A 55 9.94 -2.63 -15.29
C ARG A 55 10.33 -1.40 -14.47
N LYS A 56 11.45 -1.45 -13.74
CA LYS A 56 11.93 -0.40 -12.83
C LYS A 56 10.92 -0.02 -11.72
N HIS A 57 10.08 -0.97 -11.32
CA HIS A 57 9.22 -0.83 -10.15
C HIS A 57 10.02 -1.23 -8.91
N PHE A 58 10.36 -0.23 -8.08
CA PHE A 58 11.16 -0.40 -6.87
C PHE A 58 10.45 0.17 -5.64
N PRO A 59 10.52 -0.52 -4.48
CA PRO A 59 11.09 -1.86 -4.29
C PRO A 59 10.25 -2.95 -4.98
N SER A 60 10.93 -3.94 -5.58
CA SER A 60 10.28 -4.96 -6.44
C SER A 60 9.62 -6.10 -5.64
N ILE A 61 8.83 -5.77 -4.63
CA ILE A 61 8.17 -6.75 -3.74
C ILE A 61 6.91 -7.29 -4.42
N ASN A 62 6.79 -8.62 -4.50
CA ASN A 62 5.59 -9.28 -4.97
C ASN A 62 4.53 -9.30 -3.84
N THR A 63 3.46 -8.54 -4.00
CA THR A 63 2.37 -8.40 -3.01
C THR A 63 1.54 -9.67 -2.84
N SER A 64 1.47 -10.52 -3.87
CA SER A 64 0.71 -11.77 -3.86
C SER A 64 1.47 -12.90 -3.17
N LEU A 65 2.78 -13.01 -3.40
CA LEU A 65 3.65 -14.04 -2.83
C LEU A 65 4.14 -13.73 -1.41
N SER A 66 4.27 -12.45 -1.06
CA SER A 66 4.81 -12.03 0.24
C SER A 66 3.81 -12.21 1.39
N TYR A 67 4.30 -12.53 2.58
CA TYR A 67 3.45 -12.72 3.75
C TYR A 67 4.15 -12.41 5.07
N SER A 68 3.36 -12.21 6.12
CA SER A 68 3.81 -12.07 7.51
C SER A 68 2.84 -12.80 8.43
N LYS A 69 3.38 -13.64 9.33
CA LYS A 69 2.65 -14.30 10.41
C LYS A 69 2.53 -13.45 11.67
N TYR A 70 3.16 -12.27 11.70
CA TYR A 70 3.14 -11.37 12.85
C TYR A 70 1.99 -10.36 12.82
N THR A 71 1.09 -10.41 11.84
CA THR A 71 -0.03 -9.48 11.73
C THR A 71 -0.86 -9.44 13.02
N THR A 72 -1.22 -10.62 13.56
CA THR A 72 -1.95 -10.73 14.83
C THR A 72 -1.13 -10.25 16.02
N SER A 73 0.17 -10.56 16.06
CA SER A 73 1.05 -10.11 17.16
C SER A 73 1.21 -8.59 17.20
N LEU A 74 1.05 -7.91 16.06
CA LEU A 74 1.16 -6.46 15.94
C LEU A 74 -0.17 -5.73 16.20
N GLU A 75 -1.29 -6.43 16.31
CA GLU A 75 -2.61 -5.81 16.52
C GLU A 75 -2.63 -4.87 17.72
N LYS A 76 -2.06 -5.29 18.85
CA LYS A 76 -2.00 -4.46 20.06
C LYS A 76 -1.24 -3.14 19.81
N PHE A 77 -0.11 -3.20 19.10
CA PHE A 77 0.64 -2.00 18.77
C PHE A 77 -0.18 -1.04 17.90
N TYR A 78 -0.86 -1.56 16.88
CA TYR A 78 -1.71 -0.72 16.02
C TYR A 78 -2.94 -0.20 16.75
N GLN A 79 -3.58 -0.97 17.63
CA GLN A 79 -4.70 -0.48 18.45
C GLN A 79 -4.31 0.69 19.34
N GLU A 80 -3.07 0.73 19.84
CA GLU A 80 -2.59 1.82 20.69
C GLU A 80 -2.14 3.05 19.88
N ASN A 81 -1.57 2.85 18.68
CA ASN A 81 -0.87 3.92 17.95
C ASN A 81 -1.57 4.37 16.66
N ASN A 82 -2.22 3.45 15.93
CA ASN A 82 -2.88 3.69 14.64
C ASN A 82 -3.98 2.63 14.36
N PRO A 83 -5.16 2.72 15.01
CA PRO A 83 -6.16 1.65 15.00
C PRO A 83 -6.73 1.34 13.61
N GLU A 84 -6.77 2.33 12.72
CA GLU A 84 -7.29 2.20 11.35
C GLU A 84 -6.30 1.53 10.38
N PHE A 85 -5.00 1.51 10.71
CA PHE A 85 -3.95 1.04 9.81
C PHE A 85 -4.14 -0.43 9.37
N PRO A 86 -4.41 -1.40 10.27
CA PRO A 86 -4.63 -2.79 9.86
C PRO A 86 -5.81 -2.95 8.90
N ARG A 87 -6.90 -2.19 9.14
CA ARG A 87 -8.08 -2.21 8.26
C ARG A 87 -7.72 -1.68 6.87
N LEU A 88 -7.04 -0.55 6.78
CA LEU A 88 -6.61 0.01 5.50
C LEU A 88 -5.64 -0.93 4.76
N ARG A 89 -4.70 -1.57 5.47
CA ARG A 89 -3.79 -2.58 4.91
C ARG A 89 -4.57 -3.72 4.26
N ASP A 90 -5.55 -4.27 4.97
CA ASP A 90 -6.31 -5.43 4.48
C ASP A 90 -7.16 -5.06 3.26
N ARG A 91 -7.75 -3.87 3.26
CA ARG A 91 -8.49 -3.33 2.10
C ARG A 91 -7.61 -3.08 0.89
N ILE A 92 -6.42 -2.50 1.08
CA ILE A 92 -5.45 -2.31 -0.01
C ILE A 92 -5.01 -3.66 -0.57
N LYS A 93 -4.77 -4.65 0.29
CA LYS A 93 -4.42 -6.01 -0.14
C LYS A 93 -5.53 -6.62 -0.99
N GLU A 94 -6.77 -6.54 -0.53
CA GLU A 94 -7.94 -7.02 -1.26
C GLU A 94 -8.08 -6.33 -2.61
N LEU A 95 -8.00 -5.00 -2.64
CA LEU A 95 -8.08 -4.20 -3.87
C LEU A 95 -6.99 -4.62 -4.87
N LEU A 96 -5.75 -4.80 -4.41
CA LEU A 96 -4.65 -5.26 -5.27
C LEU A 96 -4.89 -6.67 -5.81
N THR A 97 -5.37 -7.60 -4.98
CA THR A 97 -5.72 -8.97 -5.43
C THR A 97 -6.84 -8.92 -6.47
N THR A 98 -7.93 -8.20 -6.21
CA THR A 98 -9.01 -8.02 -7.19
C THR A 98 -8.51 -7.37 -8.48
N SER A 99 -7.57 -6.42 -8.38
CA SER A 99 -6.97 -5.80 -9.57
C SER A 99 -6.19 -6.80 -10.43
N GLU A 100 -5.49 -7.76 -9.82
CA GLU A 100 -4.75 -8.81 -10.54
C GLU A 100 -5.71 -9.73 -11.30
N ASP A 101 -6.85 -10.10 -10.70
CA ASP A 101 -7.89 -10.89 -11.36
C ASP A 101 -8.52 -10.10 -12.53
N LEU A 102 -8.81 -8.81 -12.31
CA LEU A 102 -9.36 -7.93 -13.35
C LEU A 102 -8.37 -7.72 -14.50
N GLU A 103 -7.06 -7.60 -14.23
CA GLU A 103 -6.03 -7.48 -15.26
C GLU A 103 -6.01 -8.70 -16.20
N GLN A 104 -6.28 -9.91 -15.69
CA GLN A 104 -6.42 -11.11 -16.52
C GLN A 104 -7.66 -11.03 -17.41
N VAL A 105 -8.79 -10.58 -16.88
CA VAL A 105 -10.02 -10.37 -17.65
C VAL A 105 -9.79 -9.34 -18.76
N VAL A 106 -9.13 -8.21 -18.44
CA VAL A 106 -8.79 -7.17 -19.42
C VAL A 106 -7.93 -7.71 -20.56
N GLN A 107 -7.00 -8.61 -20.29
CA GLN A 107 -6.17 -9.23 -21.34
C GLN A 107 -6.98 -10.14 -22.28
N LEU A 108 -8.08 -10.71 -21.80
CA LEU A 108 -8.94 -11.62 -22.59
C LEU A 108 -10.01 -10.89 -23.40
N VAL A 109 -10.70 -9.91 -22.79
CA VAL A 109 -11.89 -9.26 -23.39
C VAL A 109 -11.75 -7.75 -23.60
N GLY A 110 -10.72 -7.11 -23.05
CA GLY A 110 -10.48 -5.66 -23.12
C GLY A 110 -11.11 -4.85 -21.99
N LYS A 111 -10.53 -3.69 -21.68
CA LYS A 111 -10.96 -2.81 -20.56
C LYS A 111 -12.36 -2.22 -20.75
N SER A 112 -12.85 -2.10 -21.99
CA SER A 112 -14.18 -1.58 -22.28
C SER A 112 -15.31 -2.51 -21.83
N ALA A 113 -15.04 -3.80 -21.63
CA ALA A 113 -16.02 -4.79 -21.20
C ALA A 113 -16.30 -4.77 -19.68
N LEU A 114 -15.50 -4.03 -18.90
CA LEU A 114 -15.63 -3.97 -17.45
C LEU A 114 -16.73 -3.00 -17.01
N GLY A 115 -17.33 -3.31 -15.85
CA GLY A 115 -18.20 -2.38 -15.13
C GLY A 115 -17.42 -1.19 -14.60
N ASP A 116 -18.11 -0.10 -14.30
CA ASP A 116 -17.47 1.12 -13.80
C ASP A 116 -16.79 0.90 -12.43
N GLY A 117 -17.35 0.05 -11.57
CA GLY A 117 -16.72 -0.35 -10.30
C GLY A 117 -15.38 -1.05 -10.48
N ASP A 118 -15.28 -1.95 -11.47
CA ASP A 118 -14.03 -2.65 -11.79
C ASP A 118 -12.99 -1.70 -12.40
N LYS A 119 -13.44 -0.73 -13.21
CA LYS A 119 -12.56 0.31 -13.75
C LYS A 119 -11.99 1.18 -12.62
N ILE A 120 -12.79 1.53 -11.62
CA ILE A 120 -12.30 2.23 -10.42
C ILE A 120 -11.26 1.39 -9.70
N THR A 121 -11.53 0.11 -9.45
CA THR A 121 -10.57 -0.81 -8.82
C THR A 121 -9.22 -0.82 -9.55
N LEU A 122 -9.22 -0.90 -10.89
CA LEU A 122 -7.99 -0.87 -11.68
C LEU A 122 -7.28 0.48 -11.64
N ASP A 123 -8.02 1.58 -11.71
CA ASP A 123 -7.44 2.94 -11.70
C ASP A 123 -6.83 3.25 -10.30
N VAL A 124 -7.49 2.86 -9.21
CA VAL A 124 -6.96 3.00 -7.84
C VAL A 124 -5.82 2.01 -7.59
N ALA A 125 -5.87 0.79 -8.11
CA ALA A 125 -4.75 -0.14 -8.02
C ALA A 125 -3.50 0.42 -8.71
N THR A 126 -3.67 1.12 -9.82
CA THR A 126 -2.57 1.82 -10.51
C THR A 126 -1.98 2.91 -9.61
N LEU A 127 -2.83 3.75 -9.00
CA LEU A 127 -2.41 4.77 -8.03
C LEU A 127 -1.61 4.15 -6.86
N LEU A 128 -2.10 3.05 -6.29
CA LEU A 128 -1.40 2.34 -5.21
C LEU A 128 -0.07 1.74 -5.69
N LYS A 129 -0.03 1.14 -6.89
CA LYS A 129 1.19 0.52 -7.44
C LYS A 129 2.26 1.56 -7.76
N GLU A 130 1.90 2.74 -8.26
CA GLU A 130 2.84 3.75 -8.77
C GLU A 130 3.19 4.84 -7.76
N ASP A 131 2.29 5.17 -6.84
CA ASP A 131 2.45 6.32 -5.93
C ASP A 131 2.47 5.95 -4.45
N PHE A 132 2.12 4.71 -4.09
CA PHE A 132 2.23 4.21 -2.71
C PHE A 132 3.29 3.12 -2.55
N LEU A 133 3.26 2.08 -3.40
CA LEU A 133 4.18 0.94 -3.30
C LEU A 133 5.56 1.23 -3.91
N GLN A 134 5.65 2.14 -4.88
CA GLN A 134 6.95 2.59 -5.39
C GLN A 134 7.55 3.64 -4.48
N GLN A 135 8.83 3.48 -4.19
CA GLN A 135 9.62 4.45 -3.43
C GLN A 135 11.00 4.58 -4.04
N ASN A 136 11.42 5.82 -4.29
CA ASN A 136 12.76 6.11 -4.76
C ASN A 136 13.71 6.30 -3.58
N GLY A 137 14.45 5.24 -3.25
CA GLY A 137 15.44 5.24 -2.17
C GLY A 137 16.60 6.23 -2.32
N TYR A 138 16.74 6.88 -3.49
CA TYR A 138 17.74 7.93 -3.72
C TYR A 138 17.19 9.36 -3.57
N SER A 139 15.88 9.51 -3.40
CA SER A 139 15.25 10.82 -3.22
C SER A 139 15.23 11.24 -1.75
N ASP A 140 15.23 12.54 -1.50
CA ASP A 140 15.10 13.10 -0.16
C ASP A 140 13.71 12.86 0.46
N TYR A 141 12.66 12.78 -0.36
CA TYR A 141 11.27 12.58 0.08
C TYR A 141 10.83 11.11 0.26
N ASP A 142 11.44 10.14 -0.46
CA ASP A 142 11.06 8.71 -0.39
C ASP A 142 12.15 7.78 0.18
N GLN A 143 13.37 8.27 0.49
CA GLN A 143 14.40 7.43 1.13
C GLN A 143 13.97 6.85 2.50
N PHE A 144 13.07 7.55 3.18
CA PHE A 144 12.48 7.13 4.45
C PHE A 144 11.04 7.65 4.53
N CYS A 145 10.08 6.75 4.71
CA CYS A 145 8.68 7.10 4.88
C CYS A 145 8.22 6.78 6.31
N PRO A 146 7.89 7.77 7.14
CA PRO A 146 7.40 7.52 8.48
C PRO A 146 6.00 6.90 8.47
N LEU A 147 5.63 6.26 9.59
CA LEU A 147 4.37 5.53 9.70
C LEU A 147 3.14 6.44 9.51
N TRP A 148 3.18 7.68 10.02
CA TRP A 148 2.09 8.65 9.85
C TRP A 148 1.91 9.03 8.36
N LYS A 149 2.99 9.21 7.60
CA LYS A 149 2.93 9.52 6.16
C LYS A 149 2.32 8.37 5.39
N THR A 150 2.79 7.16 5.68
CA THR A 150 2.25 5.91 5.12
C THR A 150 0.75 5.79 5.41
N PHE A 151 0.34 6.00 6.67
CA PHE A 151 -1.06 5.94 7.09
C PHE A 151 -1.95 6.91 6.32
N TRP A 152 -1.55 8.18 6.21
CA TRP A 152 -2.34 9.20 5.53
C TRP A 152 -2.45 8.95 4.03
N MET A 153 -1.38 8.49 3.37
CA MET A 153 -1.43 8.06 1.97
C MET A 153 -2.44 6.93 1.78
N MET A 154 -2.41 5.90 2.64
CA MET A 154 -3.40 4.82 2.60
C MET A 154 -4.82 5.35 2.80
N LYS A 155 -5.02 6.22 3.79
CA LYS A 155 -6.33 6.78 4.13
C LYS A 155 -6.92 7.59 2.98
N ASN A 156 -6.15 8.50 2.39
CA ASN A 156 -6.65 9.37 1.31
C ASN A 156 -6.91 8.58 0.03
N MET A 157 -6.03 7.67 -0.36
CA MET A 157 -6.23 6.83 -1.56
C MET A 157 -7.44 5.89 -1.39
N MET A 158 -7.65 5.30 -0.21
CA MET A 158 -8.83 4.47 0.04
C MET A 158 -10.11 5.28 0.21
N SER A 159 -10.03 6.51 0.71
CA SER A 159 -11.21 7.41 0.78
C SER A 159 -11.64 7.84 -0.63
N PHE A 160 -10.69 8.09 -1.55
CA PHE A 160 -10.99 8.34 -2.96
C PHE A 160 -11.69 7.15 -3.60
N HIS A 161 -11.19 5.92 -3.35
CA HIS A 161 -11.84 4.71 -3.81
C HIS A 161 -13.30 4.64 -3.33
N ASP A 162 -13.55 4.93 -2.05
CA ASP A 162 -14.87 4.79 -1.46
C ASP A 162 -15.86 5.82 -1.99
N GLU A 163 -15.46 7.09 -2.12
CA GLU A 163 -16.31 8.12 -2.71
C GLU A 163 -16.53 7.88 -4.22
N ALA A 164 -15.54 7.35 -4.94
CA ALA A 164 -15.72 6.95 -6.34
C ALA A 164 -16.73 5.80 -6.49
N GLN A 165 -16.63 4.74 -5.67
CA GLN A 165 -17.60 3.63 -5.66
C GLN A 165 -19.00 4.12 -5.29
N LYS A 166 -19.10 5.05 -4.34
CA LYS A 166 -20.36 5.66 -3.93
C LYS A 166 -20.99 6.49 -5.06
N ALA A 167 -20.22 7.32 -5.75
CA ALA A 167 -20.70 8.12 -6.87
C ALA A 167 -21.31 7.23 -7.96
N ILE A 168 -20.64 6.15 -8.36
CA ILE A 168 -21.19 5.25 -9.38
C ILE A 168 -22.41 4.47 -8.89
N SER A 169 -22.50 4.16 -7.59
CA SER A 169 -23.67 3.50 -7.00
C SER A 169 -24.92 4.39 -7.04
N GLN A 170 -24.73 5.71 -7.13
CA GLN A 170 -25.80 6.70 -7.31
C GLN A 170 -26.16 6.95 -8.78
N GLY A 171 -25.54 6.22 -9.72
CA GLY A 171 -25.85 6.28 -11.15
C GLY A 171 -24.93 7.19 -11.97
N HIS A 172 -23.90 7.79 -11.36
CA HIS A 172 -22.92 8.59 -12.07
C HIS A 172 -21.98 7.72 -12.91
N ALA A 173 -21.71 8.14 -14.15
CA ALA A 173 -20.75 7.43 -15.01
C ALA A 173 -19.30 7.69 -14.55
N TRP A 174 -18.49 6.64 -14.42
CA TRP A 174 -17.11 6.76 -13.94
C TRP A 174 -16.28 7.75 -14.77
N SER A 175 -16.48 7.79 -16.09
CA SER A 175 -15.75 8.72 -16.97
C SER A 175 -15.92 10.18 -16.56
N LYS A 176 -17.14 10.60 -16.20
CA LYS A 176 -17.45 11.96 -15.75
C LYS A 176 -16.86 12.24 -14.37
N VAL A 177 -17.03 11.31 -13.43
CA VAL A 177 -16.49 11.43 -12.06
C VAL A 177 -14.96 11.55 -12.11
N ARG A 178 -14.32 10.72 -12.93
CA ARG A 178 -12.86 10.73 -13.12
C ARG A 178 -12.37 12.04 -13.71
N GLU A 179 -13.08 12.61 -14.68
CA GLU A 179 -12.74 13.90 -15.27
C GLU A 179 -12.88 15.03 -14.22
N ALA A 180 -14.01 15.07 -13.53
CA ALA A 180 -14.28 16.07 -12.51
C ALA A 180 -13.31 16.02 -11.33
N THR A 181 -12.78 14.83 -11.00
CA THR A 181 -11.83 14.62 -9.89
C THR A 181 -10.36 14.55 -10.34
N GLY A 182 -10.04 14.99 -11.55
CA GLY A 182 -8.67 14.91 -12.09
C GLY A 182 -7.62 15.67 -11.26
N GLU A 183 -8.01 16.79 -10.65
CA GLU A 183 -7.14 17.56 -9.74
C GLU A 183 -6.83 16.76 -8.45
N ILE A 184 -7.86 16.18 -7.83
CA ILE A 184 -7.72 15.32 -6.64
C ILE A 184 -6.81 14.13 -6.93
N GLN A 185 -6.97 13.48 -8.08
CA GLN A 185 -6.08 12.38 -8.49
C GLN A 185 -4.62 12.85 -8.61
N SER A 186 -4.37 14.06 -9.12
CA SER A 186 -3.02 14.61 -9.24
C SER A 186 -2.41 14.93 -7.88
N GLU A 187 -3.21 15.45 -6.94
CA GLU A 187 -2.78 15.70 -5.56
C GLU A 187 -2.50 14.41 -4.79
N LEU A 188 -3.33 13.38 -4.96
CA LEU A 188 -3.09 12.05 -4.38
C LEU A 188 -1.75 11.45 -4.83
N ARG A 189 -1.40 11.58 -6.11
CA ARG A 189 -0.08 11.16 -6.64
C ARG A 189 1.06 11.97 -6.05
N SER A 190 0.80 13.24 -5.75
CA SER A 190 1.81 14.17 -5.25
C SER A 190 2.12 13.99 -3.76
N MET A 191 1.28 13.25 -3.02
CA MET A 191 1.48 12.99 -1.58
C MET A 191 2.87 12.41 -1.26
N LYS A 192 3.44 11.59 -2.16
CA LYS A 192 4.75 10.98 -1.95
C LYS A 192 5.90 11.99 -1.93
N PHE A 193 5.75 13.13 -2.60
CA PHE A 193 6.79 14.17 -2.68
C PHE A 193 6.91 15.03 -1.41
N GLU A 194 6.02 14.85 -0.43
CA GLU A 194 6.10 15.56 0.84
C GLU A 194 7.33 15.14 1.64
N LEU A 195 8.12 16.12 2.09
CA LEU A 195 9.35 15.89 2.85
C LEU A 195 9.02 15.61 4.32
N PRO A 196 9.36 14.42 4.87
CA PRO A 196 9.15 14.12 6.28
C PRO A 196 9.82 15.12 7.24
N ASP A 197 10.95 15.70 6.81
CA ASP A 197 11.74 16.66 7.59
C ASP A 197 11.06 18.03 7.76
N GLU A 198 10.01 18.33 6.98
CA GLU A 198 9.20 19.55 7.16
C GLU A 198 8.31 19.53 8.42
N GLY A 199 8.23 18.38 9.10
CA GLY A 199 7.49 18.19 10.34
C GLY A 199 6.12 17.54 10.12
N GLU A 200 5.79 16.61 11.03
CA GLU A 200 4.57 15.80 10.98
C GLU A 200 3.31 16.67 10.89
N GLU A 201 3.14 17.66 11.78
CA GLU A 201 1.94 18.50 11.81
C GLU A 201 1.67 19.22 10.48
N LYS A 202 2.71 19.72 9.83
CA LYS A 202 2.58 20.47 8.57
C LYS A 202 2.15 19.56 7.43
N VAL A 203 2.77 18.38 7.32
CA VAL A 203 2.47 17.43 6.25
C VAL A 203 1.10 16.78 6.48
N VAL A 204 0.78 16.41 7.72
CA VAL A 204 -0.53 15.87 8.09
C VAL A 204 -1.64 16.86 7.77
N LYS A 205 -1.46 18.15 8.07
CA LYS A 205 -2.43 19.18 7.71
C LYS A 205 -2.71 19.24 6.20
N LYS A 206 -1.69 19.13 5.35
CA LYS A 206 -1.89 19.07 3.89
C LYS A 206 -2.73 17.85 3.48
N TYR A 207 -2.52 16.71 4.14
CA TYR A 207 -3.29 15.49 3.85
C TYR A 207 -4.72 15.59 4.35
N GLU A 208 -4.97 16.25 5.48
CA GLU A 208 -6.31 16.57 5.99
C GLU A 208 -7.05 17.54 5.05
N ASP A 209 -6.38 18.62 4.63
CA ASP A 209 -6.93 19.61 3.70
C ASP A 209 -7.28 18.94 2.35
N LEU A 210 -6.44 18.03 1.84
CA LEU A 210 -6.72 17.24 0.65
C LEU A 210 -7.93 16.32 0.83
N LEU A 211 -8.05 15.66 1.99
CA LEU A 211 -9.20 14.80 2.30
C LEU A 211 -10.51 15.61 2.33
N GLN A 212 -10.48 16.79 2.95
CA GLN A 212 -11.63 17.70 2.97
C GLN A 212 -11.99 18.16 1.56
N LYS A 213 -11.01 18.67 0.79
CA LYS A 213 -11.20 19.10 -0.59
C LYS A 213 -11.79 17.99 -1.47
N MET A 214 -11.31 16.76 -1.29
CA MET A 214 -11.83 15.59 -1.99
C MET A 214 -13.31 15.34 -1.66
N ASN A 215 -13.68 15.35 -0.38
CA ASN A 215 -15.07 15.13 0.04
C ASN A 215 -16.01 16.22 -0.51
N GLU A 216 -15.59 17.49 -0.45
CA GLU A 216 -16.35 18.61 -1.04
C GLU A 216 -16.48 18.44 -2.56
N LYS A 217 -15.41 18.00 -3.24
CA LYS A 217 -15.46 17.78 -4.69
C LYS A 217 -16.41 16.65 -5.05
N PHE A 218 -16.37 15.52 -4.35
CA PHE A 218 -17.32 14.43 -4.58
C PHE A 218 -18.75 14.83 -4.27
N ALA A 219 -19.00 15.63 -3.22
CA ALA A 219 -20.33 16.19 -2.96
C ALA A 219 -20.84 17.02 -4.15
N SER A 220 -20.01 17.93 -4.68
CA SER A 220 -20.41 18.74 -5.84
C SER A 220 -20.70 17.90 -7.10
N VAL A 221 -19.96 16.81 -7.31
CA VAL A 221 -20.19 15.90 -8.45
C VAL A 221 -21.44 15.06 -8.24
N MET A 222 -21.79 14.71 -7.01
CA MET A 222 -22.99 13.93 -6.70
C MET A 222 -24.29 14.75 -6.84
N ASP A 223 -24.20 16.07 -6.67
CA ASP A 223 -25.33 17.01 -6.76
C ASP A 223 -25.67 17.44 -8.20
N GLU A 224 -24.77 17.23 -9.17
CA GLU A 224 -24.95 17.53 -10.61
C GLU A 224 -25.67 16.42 -11.39
#